data_AF-A0A023B904-F1
#
_entry.id   AF-A0A023B904-F1
#
_cell.length_a   1.000
_cell.length_b   1.000
_cell.length_c   1.000
_cell.angle_alpha   90.00
_cell.angle_beta   90.00
_cell.angle_gamma   90.00
#
_symmetry.space_group_name_H-M   'P 1'
#
loop_
_entity.id
_entity.type
_entity.pdbx_description
1 polymer ?
#
loop_
_entity_poly.entity_id
_entity_poly.type
_entity_poly.pdbx_seq_one_letter_code
_entity_poly.pdbx_strand_id
1 'polypeptide(L)'
;MSSVDWPGLLKWSLQYNDGTAPTELGDRGVRSKEDLDFLQKAMEEFCGQQVNAGQMVTEAMTIISESTALDLAANNSARVLGAIAVIEEAFDVEPELARHLDKYEMPTDSATAPDSTTAPDSTTAPDSTTAPDSTTGCETGPVGCRTLIHLLHECMKHGDVTVREKTCECLALALPNNLPIQNKFYENGLLATVVAELDTCVPYALGEDENQRRYVTKVFSVLAGLVKHCPSAEDEFINKLHGLELLKKLSGTKHDRLTVKLESMHTHLKHQGLFNQIAPAQALQAIRC
;
A
#
# COMPACT_ATOMS: atom_id res chain seq x y z
N MET A 1 23.06 3.56 25.97
CA MET A 1 24.31 2.83 26.28
C MET A 1 23.91 1.38 26.50
N SER A 2 24.34 0.49 25.61
CA SER A 2 23.97 -0.94 25.57
C SER A 2 24.24 -1.63 26.92
N SER A 3 23.22 -2.25 27.51
CA SER A 3 23.32 -2.98 28.78
C SER A 3 23.91 -4.38 28.62
N VAL A 4 23.93 -4.90 27.39
CA VAL A 4 24.48 -6.22 27.07
C VAL A 4 25.95 -6.13 26.68
N ASP A 5 26.77 -6.98 27.32
CA ASP A 5 28.18 -7.19 27.00
C ASP A 5 28.31 -8.03 25.71
N TRP A 6 28.17 -7.38 24.55
CA TRP A 6 28.31 -7.99 23.22
C TRP A 6 29.66 -8.72 23.01
N PRO A 7 30.81 -8.15 23.45
CA PRO A 7 32.08 -8.88 23.47
C PRO A 7 32.02 -10.16 24.31
N GLY A 8 31.35 -10.13 25.47
CA GLY A 8 31.11 -11.29 26.32
C GLY A 8 30.27 -12.36 25.63
N LEU A 9 29.20 -11.99 24.94
CA LEU A 9 28.33 -12.90 24.18
C LEU A 9 29.08 -13.58 23.02
N LEU A 10 29.94 -12.85 22.31
CA LEU A 10 30.77 -13.40 21.24
C LEU A 10 31.81 -14.38 21.79
N LYS A 11 32.45 -14.04 22.90
CA LYS A 11 33.40 -14.94 23.58
C LYS A 11 32.72 -16.21 24.07
N TRP A 12 31.50 -16.09 24.59
CA TRP A 12 30.66 -17.21 25.00
C TRP A 12 30.29 -18.09 23.80
N SER A 13 29.81 -17.53 22.69
CA SER A 13 29.40 -18.32 21.52
C SER A 13 30.57 -19.07 20.88
N LEU A 14 31.76 -18.45 20.87
CA LEU A 14 33.00 -19.09 20.39
C LEU A 14 33.40 -20.30 21.25
N GLN A 15 33.19 -20.27 22.57
CA GLN A 15 33.49 -21.39 23.47
C GLN A 15 32.62 -22.64 23.23
N TYR A 16 31.44 -22.47 22.63
CA TYR A 16 30.50 -23.57 22.40
C TYR A 16 30.40 -24.01 20.93
N ASN A 17 30.89 -23.20 19.97
CA ASN A 17 30.75 -23.45 18.54
C ASN A 17 32.05 -23.96 17.87
N ASP A 18 33.19 -23.98 18.58
CA ASP A 18 34.46 -24.45 18.04
C ASP A 18 34.66 -25.98 18.11
N GLY A 19 33.72 -26.71 18.72
CA GLY A 19 33.80 -28.17 18.86
C GLY A 19 34.94 -28.67 19.75
N THR A 20 35.65 -27.79 20.45
CA THR A 20 36.79 -28.08 21.33
C THR A 20 36.50 -27.83 22.81
N ALA A 21 35.23 -27.77 23.21
CA ALA A 21 34.88 -27.88 24.62
C ALA A 21 35.39 -29.24 25.17
N PRO A 22 36.07 -29.27 26.34
CA PRO A 22 36.53 -30.50 26.93
C PRO A 22 35.34 -31.44 27.14
N THR A 23 35.51 -32.71 26.78
CA THR A 23 34.59 -33.80 27.12
C THR A 23 34.62 -34.10 28.63
N GLU A 24 34.47 -33.09 29.47
CA GLU A 24 34.12 -33.23 30.88
C GLU A 24 32.65 -32.85 31.06
N LEU A 25 31.81 -33.48 30.23
CA LEU A 25 30.36 -33.53 30.47
C LEU A 25 30.07 -34.57 31.58
N GLY A 26 30.68 -34.37 32.74
CA GLY A 26 30.32 -35.05 33.98
C GLY A 26 29.22 -34.26 34.67
N ASP A 27 28.01 -34.82 34.74
CA ASP A 27 26.88 -34.43 35.59
C ASP A 27 26.35 -32.97 35.57
N ARG A 28 26.88 -32.07 34.74
CA ARG A 28 26.34 -30.71 34.52
C ARG A 28 25.77 -30.50 33.12
N GLY A 29 24.98 -31.46 32.63
CA GLY A 29 24.16 -31.31 31.42
C GLY A 29 23.02 -30.28 31.56
N VAL A 30 23.03 -29.43 32.58
CA VAL A 30 22.04 -28.40 32.83
C VAL A 30 22.75 -27.07 32.66
N ARG A 31 22.43 -26.37 31.56
CA ARG A 31 22.82 -24.97 31.34
C ARG A 31 22.61 -24.19 32.63
N SER A 32 23.60 -23.43 33.10
CA SER A 32 23.41 -22.64 34.32
C SER A 32 22.27 -21.65 34.09
N LYS A 33 21.45 -21.41 35.11
CA LYS A 33 20.33 -20.46 35.00
C LYS A 33 20.82 -19.06 34.61
N GLU A 34 22.02 -18.71 35.04
CA GLU A 34 22.68 -17.45 34.72
C GLU A 34 23.04 -17.34 33.23
N ASP A 35 23.52 -18.42 32.60
CA ASP A 35 23.79 -18.46 31.15
C ASP A 35 22.50 -18.36 30.31
N LEU A 36 21.42 -19.00 30.78
CA LEU A 36 20.11 -18.89 30.15
C LEU A 36 19.54 -17.48 30.28
N ASP A 37 19.62 -16.86 31.46
CA ASP A 37 19.17 -15.49 31.69
C ASP A 37 20.00 -14.48 30.89
N PHE A 38 21.31 -14.71 30.72
CA PHE A 38 22.18 -13.88 29.89
C PHE A 38 21.82 -13.97 28.40
N LEU A 39 21.64 -15.17 27.87
CA LEU A 39 21.20 -15.38 26.48
C LEU A 39 19.81 -14.81 26.25
N GLN A 40 18.89 -15.03 27.17
CA GLN A 40 17.53 -14.51 27.08
C GLN A 40 17.56 -12.97 27.05
N LYS A 41 18.34 -12.31 27.92
CA LYS A 41 18.49 -10.85 27.88
C LYS A 41 19.17 -10.33 26.62
N ALA A 42 20.18 -11.04 26.11
CA ALA A 42 20.84 -10.67 24.86
C ALA A 42 19.89 -10.81 23.66
N MET A 43 19.07 -11.86 23.64
CA MET A 43 18.01 -12.04 22.65
C MET A 43 16.89 -11.00 22.82
N GLU A 44 16.48 -10.68 24.04
CA GLU A 44 15.48 -9.64 24.33
C GLU A 44 15.98 -8.24 23.98
N GLU A 45 17.26 -7.92 24.16
CA GLU A 45 17.84 -6.63 23.74
C GLU A 45 17.99 -6.57 22.21
N PHE A 46 18.38 -7.67 21.57
CA PHE A 46 18.47 -7.75 20.10
C PHE A 46 17.08 -7.68 19.43
N CYS A 47 16.11 -8.45 19.93
CA CYS A 47 14.73 -8.43 19.45
C CYS A 47 14.00 -7.16 19.88
N GLY A 48 14.34 -6.56 21.02
CA GLY A 48 13.78 -5.31 21.51
C GLY A 48 14.30 -4.06 20.78
N GLN A 49 15.46 -4.16 20.13
CA GLN A 49 15.97 -3.17 19.18
C GLN A 49 15.46 -3.37 17.76
N GLN A 50 14.69 -4.42 17.50
CA GLN A 50 14.03 -4.61 16.22
C GLN A 50 12.92 -3.56 16.13
N VAL A 51 13.17 -2.48 15.38
CA VAL A 51 12.18 -1.44 15.10
C VAL A 51 10.95 -2.13 14.51
N ASN A 52 9.82 -2.02 15.19
CA ASN A 52 8.58 -2.65 14.76
C ASN A 52 8.10 -1.93 13.49
N ALA A 53 8.19 -2.59 12.34
CA ALA A 53 7.84 -2.00 11.05
C ALA A 53 6.37 -1.53 11.02
N GLY A 54 5.46 -2.17 11.76
CA GLY A 54 4.09 -1.71 11.95
C GLY A 54 3.96 -0.38 12.73
N GLN A 55 4.82 -0.16 13.73
CA GLN A 55 4.90 1.13 14.43
C GLN A 55 5.43 2.23 13.51
N MET A 56 6.46 1.94 12.70
CA MET A 56 6.99 2.88 11.70
C MET A 56 5.89 3.32 10.71
N VAL A 57 5.10 2.37 10.23
CA VAL A 57 3.96 2.66 9.34
C VAL A 57 2.93 3.54 10.04
N THR A 58 2.60 3.26 11.30
CA THR A 58 1.61 4.05 12.07
C THR A 58 2.08 5.49 12.32
N GLU A 59 3.36 5.68 12.66
CA GLU A 59 3.95 7.01 12.82
C GLU A 59 3.98 7.77 11.49
N ALA A 60 4.38 7.10 10.40
CA ALA A 60 4.36 7.67 9.06
C ALA A 60 2.95 8.08 8.62
N MET A 61 1.93 7.26 8.91
CA MET A 61 0.53 7.59 8.64
C MET A 61 0.09 8.86 9.37
N THR A 62 0.52 9.04 10.63
CA THR A 62 0.23 10.25 11.41
C THR A 62 0.84 11.47 10.73
N ILE A 63 2.10 11.39 10.30
CA ILE A 63 2.78 12.48 9.58
C ILE A 63 2.06 12.84 8.28
N ILE A 64 1.64 11.84 7.48
CA ILE A 64 0.91 12.09 6.22
C ILE A 64 -0.45 12.72 6.52
N SER A 65 -1.17 12.23 7.53
CA SER A 65 -2.50 12.76 7.90
C SER A 65 -2.42 14.21 8.35
N GLU A 66 -1.45 14.56 9.19
CA GLU A 66 -1.21 15.95 9.62
C GLU A 66 -0.82 16.84 8.44
N SER A 67 0.08 16.37 7.58
CA SER A 67 0.61 17.15 6.46
C SER A 67 -0.43 17.38 5.36
N THR A 68 -1.36 16.45 5.17
CA THR A 68 -2.49 16.58 4.22
C THR A 68 -3.61 17.47 4.75
N ALA A 69 -3.74 17.64 6.07
CA ALA A 69 -4.75 18.52 6.66
C ALA A 69 -4.37 20.01 6.66
N LEU A 70 -3.08 20.34 6.49
CA LEU A 70 -2.55 21.68 6.77
C LEU A 70 -2.34 22.59 5.54
N ASP A 71 -2.63 22.15 4.31
CA ASP A 71 -2.65 22.93 3.03
C ASP A 71 -1.45 23.87 2.72
N LEU A 72 -0.36 23.81 3.50
CA LEU A 72 0.87 24.61 3.33
C LEU A 72 1.86 23.86 2.43
N ALA A 73 1.60 23.96 1.12
CA ALA A 73 2.10 23.07 0.07
C ALA A 73 3.63 22.84 -0.05
N ALA A 74 4.51 23.72 0.45
CA ALA A 74 5.96 23.59 0.21
C ALA A 74 6.73 22.80 1.29
N ASN A 75 6.39 22.95 2.57
CA ASN A 75 7.05 22.22 3.66
C ASN A 75 6.43 20.83 3.90
N ASN A 76 5.22 20.60 3.38
CA ASN A 76 4.50 19.36 3.55
C ASN A 76 5.02 18.26 2.61
N SER A 77 5.50 18.60 1.42
CA SER A 77 5.97 17.60 0.44
C SER A 77 7.17 16.81 0.92
N ALA A 78 8.17 17.46 1.54
CA ALA A 78 9.34 16.78 2.08
C ALA A 78 8.98 15.86 3.26
N ARG A 79 8.03 16.27 4.12
CA ARG A 79 7.56 15.45 5.25
C ARG A 79 6.76 14.24 4.76
N VAL A 80 5.87 14.45 3.80
CA VAL A 80 5.07 13.38 3.17
C VAL A 80 5.99 12.41 2.42
N LEU A 81 6.97 12.91 1.66
CA LEU A 81 7.94 12.07 0.97
C LEU A 81 8.76 11.21 1.94
N GLY A 82 9.25 11.81 3.04
CA GLY A 82 9.95 11.08 4.09
C GLY A 82 9.08 9.99 4.72
N ALA A 83 7.81 10.29 5.01
CA ALA A 83 6.88 9.32 5.57
C ALA A 83 6.56 8.18 4.58
N ILE A 84 6.37 8.47 3.29
CA ILE A 84 6.15 7.43 2.27
C ILE A 84 7.39 6.54 2.12
N ALA A 85 8.59 7.12 2.15
CA ALA A 85 9.84 6.35 2.10
C ALA A 85 9.98 5.40 3.29
N VAL A 86 9.59 5.84 4.49
CA VAL A 86 9.54 4.96 5.69
C VAL A 86 8.54 3.81 5.50
N ILE A 87 7.39 4.07 4.88
CA ILE A 87 6.38 3.04 4.58
C ILE A 87 6.92 2.03 3.55
N GLU A 88 7.59 2.49 2.50
CA GLU A 88 8.22 1.62 1.51
C GLU A 88 9.30 0.74 2.15
N GLU A 89 10.19 1.34 2.96
CA GLU A 89 11.24 0.59 3.67
C GLU A 89 10.63 -0.44 4.62
N ALA A 90 9.52 -0.11 5.29
CA ALA A 90 8.77 -1.07 6.09
C ALA A 90 8.20 -2.23 5.26
N PHE A 91 7.77 -1.99 4.02
CA PHE A 91 7.33 -3.07 3.11
C PHE A 91 8.47 -3.95 2.62
N ASP A 92 9.66 -3.39 2.44
CA ASP A 92 10.85 -4.15 2.08
C ASP A 92 11.33 -5.04 3.24
N VAL A 93 11.28 -4.54 4.47
CA VAL A 93 11.66 -5.30 5.68
C VAL A 93 10.63 -6.37 6.02
N GLU A 94 9.33 -6.05 5.94
CA GLU A 94 8.24 -6.97 6.25
C GLU A 94 7.15 -6.94 5.15
N PRO A 95 7.29 -7.77 4.09
CA PRO A 95 6.36 -7.78 2.96
C PRO A 95 4.91 -8.13 3.31
N GLU A 96 4.68 -8.78 4.45
CA GLU A 96 3.33 -9.06 4.95
C GLU A 96 2.57 -7.77 5.31
N LEU A 97 3.28 -6.67 5.61
CA LEU A 97 2.67 -5.36 5.84
C LEU A 97 1.99 -4.83 4.59
N ALA A 98 2.67 -4.93 3.44
CA ALA A 98 2.12 -4.55 2.14
C ALA A 98 0.89 -5.41 1.77
N ARG A 99 0.80 -6.64 2.29
CA ARG A 99 -0.33 -7.55 2.06
C ARG A 99 -1.52 -7.32 2.98
N HIS A 100 -1.33 -6.58 4.06
CA HIS A 100 -2.32 -6.31 5.11
C HIS A 100 -2.47 -4.82 5.42
N LEU A 101 -2.30 -3.95 4.41
CA LEU A 101 -2.53 -2.49 4.53
C LEU A 101 -3.88 -2.14 5.12
N ASP A 102 -4.83 -3.03 4.91
CA ASP A 102 -6.22 -2.84 5.24
C ASP A 102 -6.52 -2.97 6.74
N LYS A 103 -5.54 -3.48 7.52
CA LYS A 103 -5.57 -3.52 8.98
C LYS A 103 -4.99 -2.27 9.63
N TYR A 104 -4.36 -1.39 8.85
CA TYR A 104 -3.77 -0.15 9.33
C TYR A 104 -4.79 0.97 9.31
N GLU A 105 -5.40 1.20 10.47
CA GLU A 105 -6.30 2.31 10.74
C GLU A 105 -5.65 3.22 11.78
N MET A 106 -5.77 4.54 11.58
CA MET A 106 -5.38 5.47 12.62
C MET A 106 -6.26 5.28 13.86
N PRO A 107 -5.70 5.17 15.09
CA PRO A 107 -6.51 5.26 16.29
C PRO A 107 -7.30 6.57 16.26
N THR A 108 -8.62 6.43 16.26
CA THR A 108 -9.52 7.56 16.51
C THR A 108 -9.61 7.73 18.02
N ASP A 109 -9.38 8.93 18.53
CA ASP A 109 -9.60 9.30 19.94
C ASP A 109 -11.11 9.32 20.31
N SER A 110 -11.89 8.35 19.83
CA SER A 110 -13.28 8.09 20.24
C SER A 110 -13.38 6.72 20.91
N ALA A 111 -12.62 6.54 22.00
CA ALA A 111 -12.98 5.57 23.02
C ALA A 111 -14.07 6.18 23.93
N THR A 112 -15.30 6.28 23.43
CA THR A 112 -16.45 6.39 24.32
C THR A 112 -16.83 4.97 24.73
N ALA A 113 -16.69 4.69 26.02
CA ALA A 113 -16.86 3.38 26.67
C ALA A 113 -18.14 2.61 26.27
N PRO A 114 -18.15 1.27 26.33
CA PRO A 114 -19.38 0.51 26.27
C PRO A 114 -20.09 0.63 27.62
N ASP A 115 -21.03 1.58 27.73
CA ASP A 115 -21.92 1.58 28.90
C ASP A 115 -23.02 0.54 28.67
N SER A 116 -22.83 -0.58 29.33
CA SER A 116 -23.75 -1.70 29.35
C SER A 116 -24.75 -1.47 30.48
N THR A 117 -26.01 -1.22 30.15
CA THR A 117 -27.12 -1.55 31.07
C THR A 117 -28.42 -1.85 30.33
N THR A 118 -28.75 -3.15 30.28
CA THR A 118 -30.08 -3.77 30.11
C THR A 118 -31.03 -3.22 31.19
N ALA A 119 -32.37 -3.08 31.10
CA ALA A 119 -33.49 -3.66 30.32
C ALA A 119 -34.78 -2.80 30.64
N PRO A 120 -36.04 -3.25 30.45
CA PRO A 120 -36.78 -3.74 29.26
C PRO A 120 -38.16 -3.03 29.02
N ASP A 121 -38.81 -3.41 27.90
CA ASP A 121 -40.26 -3.42 27.56
C ASP A 121 -41.13 -2.14 27.54
N SER A 122 -41.64 -1.79 26.34
CA SER A 122 -43.09 -1.90 25.99
C SER A 122 -43.49 -1.17 24.70
N THR A 123 -43.93 -1.97 23.72
CA THR A 123 -45.16 -1.86 22.90
C THR A 123 -45.51 -0.61 22.04
N THR A 124 -45.89 -0.96 20.80
CA THR A 124 -46.96 -0.41 19.91
C THR A 124 -46.55 0.52 18.74
N ALA A 125 -46.81 0.04 17.52
CA ALA A 125 -46.89 0.80 16.25
C ALA A 125 -48.19 1.65 16.21
N PRO A 126 -48.39 2.61 15.27
CA PRO A 126 -48.64 2.31 13.85
C PRO A 126 -48.15 3.36 12.80
N ASP A 127 -48.36 2.99 11.54
CA ASP A 127 -48.03 3.61 10.23
C ASP A 127 -48.34 5.11 10.01
N SER A 128 -47.50 5.78 9.19
CA SER A 128 -47.90 6.38 7.89
C SER A 128 -46.86 7.30 7.22
N THR A 129 -46.44 6.88 6.02
CA THR A 129 -46.42 7.60 4.73
C THR A 129 -45.62 8.90 4.50
N THR A 130 -44.88 8.84 3.37
CA THR A 130 -44.55 9.89 2.36
C THR A 130 -43.20 10.64 2.45
N ALA A 131 -42.34 10.39 1.46
CA ALA A 131 -41.20 11.21 1.03
C ALA A 131 -41.67 12.36 0.11
N PRO A 132 -40.81 13.17 -0.56
CA PRO A 132 -39.39 13.51 -0.33
C PRO A 132 -39.19 15.04 -0.21
N ASP A 133 -38.02 15.51 0.24
CA ASP A 133 -37.39 16.63 -0.48
C ASP A 133 -35.89 16.79 -0.20
N SER A 134 -35.20 17.23 -1.24
CA SER A 134 -33.77 17.46 -1.30
C SER A 134 -33.39 18.74 -0.57
N THR A 135 -32.26 18.74 0.15
CA THR A 135 -31.44 19.95 0.28
C THR A 135 -29.98 19.60 0.55
N THR A 136 -29.18 20.01 -0.42
CA THR A 136 -27.73 20.18 -0.47
C THR A 136 -27.16 20.81 0.80
N GLY A 137 -26.06 20.25 1.33
CA GLY A 137 -25.29 20.90 2.38
C GLY A 137 -24.05 20.10 2.80
N CYS A 138 -22.90 20.45 2.20
CA CYS A 138 -21.52 20.15 2.61
C CYS A 138 -21.24 18.80 3.29
N GLU A 139 -20.71 17.86 2.50
CA GLU A 139 -19.88 16.78 3.02
C GLU A 139 -18.57 17.34 3.58
N THR A 140 -18.62 17.89 4.79
CA THR A 140 -17.51 17.67 5.74
C THR A 140 -17.92 16.45 6.54
N GLY A 141 -17.62 15.27 6.00
CA GLY A 141 -17.80 14.02 6.73
C GLY A 141 -17.07 14.09 8.08
N PRO A 142 -17.54 13.33 9.09
CA PRO A 142 -16.82 13.20 10.36
C PRO A 142 -15.37 12.79 10.06
N VAL A 143 -14.42 13.14 10.94
CA VAL A 143 -13.03 12.67 10.87
C VAL A 143 -13.04 11.14 11.05
N GLY A 144 -13.45 10.44 10.00
CA GLY A 144 -13.58 9.01 9.91
C GLY A 144 -12.19 8.40 9.78
N CYS A 145 -12.04 7.19 10.29
CA CYS A 145 -10.78 6.45 10.31
C CYS A 145 -10.02 6.62 8.99
N ARG A 146 -8.95 7.42 9.00
CA ARG A 146 -8.05 7.52 7.86
C ARG A 146 -7.20 6.26 7.85
N THR A 147 -7.55 5.34 6.97
CA THR A 147 -6.76 4.14 6.71
C THR A 147 -5.56 4.49 5.84
N LEU A 148 -4.54 3.64 5.85
CA LEU A 148 -3.37 3.82 4.98
C LEU A 148 -3.76 3.86 3.49
N ILE A 149 -4.82 3.13 3.11
CA ILE A 149 -5.39 3.11 1.77
C ILE A 149 -5.88 4.51 1.36
N HIS A 150 -6.61 5.20 2.24
CA HIS A 150 -7.06 6.58 1.99
C HIS A 150 -5.88 7.54 1.87
N LEU A 151 -4.89 7.43 2.75
CA LEU A 151 -3.73 8.32 2.74
C LEU A 151 -2.89 8.16 1.47
N LEU A 152 -2.64 6.93 1.03
CA LEU A 152 -1.91 6.68 -0.22
C LEU A 152 -2.71 7.15 -1.45
N HIS A 153 -4.04 7.02 -1.44
CA HIS A 153 -4.87 7.58 -2.51
C HIS A 153 -4.80 9.10 -2.56
N GLU A 154 -4.84 9.79 -1.42
CA GLU A 154 -4.66 11.24 -1.37
C GLU A 154 -3.25 11.67 -1.81
N CYS A 155 -2.21 10.90 -1.47
CA CYS A 155 -0.84 11.17 -1.93
C CYS A 155 -0.71 11.07 -3.46
N MET A 156 -1.53 10.25 -4.13
CA MET A 156 -1.58 10.22 -5.60
C MET A 156 -2.15 11.49 -6.23
N LYS A 157 -2.93 12.28 -5.48
CA LYS A 157 -3.48 13.57 -5.93
C LYS A 157 -2.59 14.76 -5.57
N HIS A 158 -1.45 14.50 -4.92
CA HIS A 158 -0.55 15.54 -4.44
C HIS A 158 0.09 16.31 -5.61
N GLY A 159 0.26 17.63 -5.48
CA GLY A 159 0.79 18.47 -6.57
C GLY A 159 2.27 18.21 -6.92
N ASP A 160 3.04 17.66 -5.98
CA ASP A 160 4.44 17.28 -6.19
C ASP A 160 4.56 15.90 -6.88
N VAL A 161 5.22 15.89 -8.04
CA VAL A 161 5.49 14.67 -8.83
C VAL A 161 6.31 13.64 -8.05
N THR A 162 7.25 14.08 -7.20
CA THR A 162 8.12 13.17 -6.44
C THR A 162 7.33 12.38 -5.40
N VAL A 163 6.38 13.02 -4.72
CA VAL A 163 5.45 12.38 -3.79
C VAL A 163 4.59 11.35 -4.51
N ARG A 164 4.04 11.70 -5.69
CA ARG A 164 3.23 10.78 -6.49
C ARG A 164 4.06 9.59 -7.01
N GLU A 165 5.29 9.84 -7.44
CA GLU A 165 6.22 8.81 -7.89
C GLU A 165 6.54 7.80 -6.78
N LYS A 166 6.87 8.29 -5.58
CA LYS A 166 7.13 7.44 -4.41
C LYS A 166 5.89 6.66 -3.99
N THR A 167 4.73 7.30 -4.03
CA THR A 167 3.44 6.64 -3.75
C THR A 167 3.17 5.50 -4.73
N CYS A 168 3.50 5.68 -6.01
CA CYS A 168 3.38 4.62 -7.02
C CYS A 168 4.28 3.42 -6.71
N GLU A 169 5.46 3.62 -6.13
CA GLU A 169 6.34 2.51 -5.71
C GLU A 169 5.68 1.68 -4.61
N CYS A 170 5.18 2.33 -3.56
CA CYS A 170 4.44 1.65 -2.48
C CYS A 170 3.23 0.88 -3.01
N LEU A 171 2.43 1.51 -3.88
CA LEU A 171 1.25 0.88 -4.47
C LEU A 171 1.60 -0.29 -5.38
N ALA A 172 2.69 -0.18 -6.15
CA ALA A 172 3.18 -1.26 -7.01
C ALA A 172 3.68 -2.48 -6.23
N LEU A 173 4.06 -2.32 -4.96
CA LEU A 173 4.39 -3.43 -4.06
C LEU A 173 3.12 -4.06 -3.45
N ALA A 174 2.13 -3.25 -3.09
CA ALA A 174 0.95 -3.72 -2.35
C ALA A 174 -0.16 -4.34 -3.21
N LEU A 175 -0.36 -3.83 -4.44
CA LEU A 175 -1.49 -4.22 -5.29
C LEU A 175 -1.36 -5.58 -5.99
N PRO A 176 -0.19 -6.01 -6.51
CA PRO A 176 -0.11 -7.23 -7.30
C PRO A 176 -0.51 -8.49 -6.50
N ASN A 177 -1.39 -9.30 -7.09
CA ASN A 177 -1.86 -10.58 -6.53
C ASN A 177 -2.55 -10.47 -5.15
N ASN A 178 -3.13 -9.30 -4.83
CA ASN A 178 -3.84 -9.09 -3.56
C ASN A 178 -5.25 -8.54 -3.79
N LEU A 179 -6.19 -9.43 -4.10
CA LEU A 179 -7.58 -9.06 -4.42
C LEU A 179 -8.29 -8.25 -3.31
N PRO A 180 -8.17 -8.60 -2.01
CA PRO A 180 -8.75 -7.78 -0.94
C PRO A 180 -8.27 -6.33 -0.95
N ILE A 181 -6.96 -6.10 -1.13
CA ILE A 181 -6.38 -4.76 -1.18
C ILE A 181 -6.78 -4.04 -2.48
N GLN A 182 -6.76 -4.75 -3.62
CA GLN A 182 -7.20 -4.21 -4.90
C GLN A 182 -8.65 -3.70 -4.82
N ASN A 183 -9.55 -4.49 -4.24
CA ASN A 183 -10.95 -4.11 -4.08
C ASN A 183 -11.09 -2.86 -3.18
N LYS A 184 -10.37 -2.79 -2.06
CA LYS A 184 -10.40 -1.61 -1.20
C LYS A 184 -9.88 -0.36 -1.90
N PHE A 185 -8.79 -0.45 -2.68
CA PHE A 185 -8.32 0.69 -3.48
C PHE A 185 -9.29 1.05 -4.62
N TYR A 186 -9.92 0.06 -5.24
CA TYR A 186 -10.94 0.26 -6.27
C TYR A 186 -12.17 1.00 -5.70
N GLU A 187 -12.70 0.55 -4.56
CA GLU A 187 -13.83 1.18 -3.85
C GLU A 187 -13.51 2.63 -3.45
N ASN A 188 -12.24 2.93 -3.15
CA ASN A 188 -11.78 4.28 -2.87
C ASN A 188 -11.62 5.17 -4.11
N GLY A 189 -11.84 4.65 -5.32
CA GLY A 189 -11.72 5.42 -6.56
C GLY A 189 -10.28 5.64 -7.02
N LEU A 190 -9.32 4.82 -6.55
CA LEU A 190 -7.93 4.90 -7.01
C LEU A 190 -7.85 4.66 -8.53
N LEU A 191 -8.67 3.77 -9.09
CA LEU A 191 -8.65 3.44 -10.52
C LEU A 191 -8.85 4.67 -11.40
N ALA A 192 -9.89 5.46 -11.15
CA ALA A 192 -10.16 6.68 -11.89
C ALA A 192 -9.02 7.70 -11.75
N THR A 193 -8.41 7.79 -10.57
CA THR A 193 -7.28 8.69 -10.29
C THR A 193 -6.04 8.28 -11.07
N VAL A 194 -5.71 6.98 -11.08
CA VAL A 194 -4.55 6.44 -11.81
C VAL A 194 -4.75 6.55 -13.32
N VAL A 195 -5.95 6.30 -13.84
CA VAL A 195 -6.25 6.47 -15.27
C VAL A 195 -6.13 7.93 -15.69
N ALA A 196 -6.66 8.86 -14.89
CA ALA A 196 -6.53 10.29 -15.15
C ALA A 196 -5.05 10.72 -15.15
N GLU A 197 -4.27 10.29 -14.16
CA GLU A 197 -2.83 10.59 -14.09
C GLU A 197 -2.05 9.99 -15.26
N LEU A 198 -2.42 8.78 -15.70
CA LEU A 198 -1.76 8.15 -16.82
C LEU A 198 -2.09 8.87 -18.14
N ASP A 199 -3.32 9.36 -18.32
CA ASP A 199 -3.72 10.15 -19.50
C ASP A 199 -2.96 11.49 -19.55
N THR A 200 -2.78 12.17 -18.42
CA THR A 200 -1.95 13.40 -18.35
C THR A 200 -0.47 13.11 -18.62
N CYS A 201 0.01 11.91 -18.28
CA CYS A 201 1.38 11.47 -18.49
C CYS A 201 1.64 10.84 -19.88
N VAL A 202 0.66 10.67 -20.76
CA VAL A 202 0.89 10.13 -22.11
C VAL A 202 2.00 10.87 -22.87
N PRO A 203 2.07 12.22 -22.87
CA PRO A 203 3.16 12.94 -23.54
C PRO A 203 4.55 12.56 -23.00
N TYR A 204 4.66 12.29 -21.70
CA TYR A 204 5.89 11.85 -21.05
C TYR A 204 6.34 10.47 -21.54
N ALA A 205 5.39 9.59 -21.84
CA ALA A 205 5.67 8.25 -22.40
C ALA A 205 6.25 8.30 -23.82
N LEU A 206 5.87 9.32 -24.59
CA LEU A 206 6.26 9.51 -25.99
C LEU A 206 7.48 10.43 -26.15
N GLY A 207 7.83 11.18 -25.10
CA GLY A 207 8.98 12.07 -25.05
C GLY A 207 10.33 11.35 -24.94
N GLU A 208 11.40 12.15 -24.92
CA GLU A 208 12.78 11.65 -24.84
C GLU A 208 13.33 11.59 -23.40
N ASP A 209 12.70 12.28 -22.44
CA ASP A 209 13.14 12.29 -21.04
C ASP A 209 12.96 10.90 -20.39
N GLU A 210 14.06 10.33 -19.91
CA GLU A 210 14.07 9.01 -19.29
C GLU A 210 13.37 9.00 -17.92
N ASN A 211 13.50 10.07 -17.13
CA ASN A 211 12.88 10.16 -15.81
C ASN A 211 11.36 10.20 -15.91
N GLN A 212 10.88 10.98 -16.87
CA GLN A 212 9.46 11.05 -17.23
C GLN A 212 8.92 9.67 -17.65
N ARG A 213 9.64 8.93 -18.50
CA ARG A 213 9.24 7.57 -18.92
C ARG A 213 9.28 6.54 -17.78
N ARG A 214 10.24 6.66 -16.86
CA ARG A 214 10.29 5.85 -15.63
C ARG A 214 9.08 6.11 -14.76
N TYR A 215 8.68 7.38 -14.58
CA TYR A 215 7.48 7.75 -13.85
C TYR A 215 6.21 7.13 -14.48
N VAL A 216 6.02 7.27 -15.80
CA VAL A 216 4.89 6.64 -16.51
C VAL A 216 4.87 5.13 -16.29
N THR A 217 6.03 4.48 -16.32
CA THR A 217 6.14 3.03 -16.09
C THR A 217 5.68 2.63 -14.68
N LYS A 218 5.95 3.47 -13.68
CA LYS A 218 5.48 3.27 -12.29
C LYS A 218 3.97 3.44 -12.19
N VAL A 219 3.41 4.52 -12.73
CA VAL A 219 1.96 4.76 -12.79
C VAL A 219 1.25 3.60 -13.50
N PHE A 220 1.79 3.15 -14.63
CA PHE A 220 1.26 1.99 -15.36
C PHE A 220 1.35 0.70 -14.54
N SER A 221 2.37 0.54 -13.70
CA SER A 221 2.50 -0.64 -12.83
C SER A 221 1.41 -0.67 -11.76
N VAL A 222 1.05 0.49 -11.21
CA VAL A 222 -0.10 0.63 -10.29
C VAL A 222 -1.39 0.27 -11.01
N LEU A 223 -1.63 0.82 -12.21
CA LEU A 223 -2.78 0.47 -13.03
C LEU A 223 -2.85 -1.05 -13.26
N ALA A 224 -1.72 -1.64 -13.64
CA ALA A 224 -1.65 -3.07 -13.90
C ALA A 224 -1.91 -3.92 -12.65
N GLY A 225 -1.40 -3.51 -11.50
CA GLY A 225 -1.65 -4.17 -10.23
C GLY A 225 -3.10 -4.04 -9.77
N LEU A 226 -3.77 -2.94 -10.09
CA LEU A 226 -5.16 -2.69 -9.69
C LEU A 226 -6.18 -3.39 -10.60
N VAL A 227 -5.93 -3.40 -11.91
CA VAL A 227 -6.85 -3.97 -12.90
C VAL A 227 -6.69 -5.49 -12.97
N LYS A 228 -5.47 -6.02 -13.02
CA LYS A 228 -5.30 -7.47 -13.24
C LYS A 228 -5.88 -8.28 -12.09
N HIS A 229 -6.74 -9.24 -12.45
CA HIS A 229 -7.38 -10.18 -11.54
C HIS A 229 -8.46 -9.55 -10.64
N CYS A 230 -8.88 -8.31 -10.92
CA CYS A 230 -10.02 -7.66 -10.27
C CYS A 230 -11.14 -7.41 -11.30
N PRO A 231 -12.14 -8.30 -11.43
CA PRO A 231 -13.17 -8.19 -12.48
C PRO A 231 -13.94 -6.86 -12.47
N SER A 232 -14.22 -6.30 -11.30
CA SER A 232 -14.90 -5.00 -11.17
C SER A 232 -14.05 -3.86 -11.73
N ALA A 233 -12.74 -3.86 -11.43
CA ALA A 233 -11.82 -2.87 -11.97
C ALA A 233 -11.57 -3.07 -13.47
N GLU A 234 -11.53 -4.32 -13.96
CA GLU A 234 -11.42 -4.63 -15.39
C GLU A 234 -12.60 -4.10 -16.19
N ASP A 235 -13.83 -4.38 -15.72
CA ASP A 235 -15.05 -3.90 -16.35
C ASP A 235 -15.09 -2.36 -16.38
N GLU A 236 -14.82 -1.72 -15.25
CA GLU A 236 -14.83 -0.26 -15.16
C GLU A 236 -13.75 0.40 -16.02
N PHE A 237 -12.53 -0.17 -16.02
CA PHE A 237 -11.43 0.31 -16.83
C PHE A 237 -11.78 0.29 -18.32
N ILE A 238 -12.42 -0.79 -18.80
CA ILE A 238 -12.76 -0.94 -20.22
C ILE A 238 -14.00 -0.12 -20.58
N ASN A 239 -15.08 -0.26 -19.82
CA ASN A 239 -16.40 0.21 -20.22
C ASN A 239 -16.70 1.65 -19.79
N LYS A 240 -16.10 2.15 -18.69
CA LYS A 240 -16.38 3.50 -18.18
C LYS A 240 -15.22 4.47 -18.39
N LEU A 241 -13.98 3.99 -18.25
CA LEU A 241 -12.79 4.84 -18.24
C LEU A 241 -12.05 4.89 -19.58
N HIS A 242 -12.62 4.32 -20.64
CA HIS A 242 -12.03 4.27 -21.98
C HIS A 242 -10.59 3.72 -21.98
N GLY A 243 -10.30 2.76 -21.11
CA GLY A 243 -8.94 2.27 -20.83
C GLY A 243 -8.21 1.74 -22.07
N LEU A 244 -8.94 1.19 -23.05
CA LEU A 244 -8.34 0.71 -24.29
C LEU A 244 -7.83 1.81 -25.20
N GLU A 245 -8.49 2.98 -25.21
CA GLU A 245 -7.99 4.14 -25.92
C GLU A 245 -6.68 4.63 -25.29
N LEU A 246 -6.61 4.60 -23.95
CA LEU A 246 -5.38 4.91 -23.21
C LEU A 246 -4.25 3.93 -23.53
N LEU A 247 -4.52 2.61 -23.54
CA LEU A 247 -3.52 1.61 -23.94
C LEU A 247 -3.05 1.83 -25.38
N LYS A 248 -3.95 2.20 -26.30
CA LYS A 248 -3.59 2.55 -27.68
C LYS A 248 -2.73 3.81 -27.78
N LYS A 249 -2.99 4.83 -26.94
CA LYS A 249 -2.14 6.03 -26.89
C LYS A 249 -0.72 5.67 -26.42
N LEU A 250 -0.60 4.76 -25.45
CA LEU A 250 0.68 4.34 -24.88
C LEU A 250 1.46 3.34 -25.76
N SER A 251 0.81 2.63 -26.67
CA SER A 251 1.48 1.63 -27.52
C SER A 251 2.53 2.23 -28.46
N GLY A 252 2.46 3.54 -28.76
CA GLY A 252 3.47 4.25 -29.55
C GLY A 252 4.77 4.59 -28.81
N THR A 253 4.92 4.19 -27.54
CA THR A 253 6.12 4.45 -26.75
C THR A 253 7.33 3.66 -27.25
N LYS A 254 8.52 4.27 -27.15
CA LYS A 254 9.82 3.61 -27.40
C LYS A 254 10.46 3.05 -26.11
N HIS A 255 9.72 2.99 -25.02
CA HIS A 255 10.26 2.59 -23.72
C HIS A 255 10.05 1.09 -23.47
N ASP A 256 11.12 0.30 -23.63
CA ASP A 256 11.10 -1.17 -23.57
C ASP A 256 10.34 -1.73 -22.35
N ARG A 257 10.59 -1.19 -21.15
CA ARG A 257 9.93 -1.68 -19.92
C ARG A 257 8.44 -1.40 -19.92
N LEU A 258 8.00 -0.28 -20.50
CA LEU A 258 6.59 0.06 -20.59
C LEU A 258 5.91 -0.82 -21.65
N THR A 259 6.57 -1.04 -22.79
CA THR A 259 6.09 -1.94 -23.85
C THR A 259 5.85 -3.35 -23.34
N VAL A 260 6.79 -3.95 -22.59
CA VAL A 260 6.61 -5.29 -21.99
C VAL A 260 5.41 -5.34 -21.03
N LYS A 261 5.20 -4.28 -20.24
CA LYS A 261 4.04 -4.20 -19.33
C LYS A 261 2.73 -4.02 -20.08
N LEU A 262 2.70 -3.23 -21.15
CA LEU A 262 1.55 -3.05 -22.04
C LEU A 262 1.17 -4.38 -22.70
N GLU A 263 2.13 -5.10 -23.27
CA GLU A 263 1.90 -6.42 -23.86
C GLU A 263 1.39 -7.43 -22.83
N SER A 264 1.95 -7.41 -21.62
CA SER A 264 1.47 -8.25 -20.52
C SER A 264 0.03 -7.93 -20.13
N MET A 265 -0.36 -6.65 -20.09
CA MET A 265 -1.73 -6.23 -19.85
C MET A 265 -2.67 -6.65 -20.99
N HIS A 266 -2.26 -6.42 -22.24
CA HIS A 266 -3.03 -6.82 -23.42
C HIS A 266 -3.30 -8.32 -23.44
N THR A 267 -2.27 -9.12 -23.16
CA THR A 267 -2.38 -10.58 -23.11
C THR A 267 -3.37 -11.02 -22.03
N HIS A 268 -3.30 -10.41 -20.84
CA HIS A 268 -4.22 -10.67 -19.75
C HIS A 268 -5.68 -10.36 -20.14
N LEU A 269 -5.96 -9.14 -20.61
CA LEU A 269 -7.31 -8.73 -21.02
C LEU A 269 -7.86 -9.59 -22.18
N LYS A 270 -6.97 -10.07 -23.07
CA LYS A 270 -7.35 -10.99 -24.15
C LYS A 270 -7.74 -12.36 -23.61
N HIS A 271 -6.98 -12.89 -22.66
CA HIS A 271 -7.31 -14.17 -22.00
C HIS A 271 -8.63 -14.10 -21.23
N GLN A 272 -8.96 -12.95 -20.62
CA GLN A 272 -10.25 -12.74 -19.97
C GLN A 272 -11.41 -12.56 -20.96
N GLY A 273 -11.15 -12.57 -22.29
CA GLY A 273 -12.17 -12.41 -23.31
C GLY A 273 -12.72 -10.99 -23.45
N LEU A 274 -12.14 -10.02 -22.74
CA LEU A 274 -12.63 -8.65 -22.69
C LEU A 274 -12.38 -7.88 -24.00
N PHE A 275 -11.38 -8.29 -24.79
CA PHE A 275 -11.13 -7.72 -26.11
C PHE A 275 -12.19 -8.06 -27.16
N ASN A 276 -12.95 -9.15 -26.98
CA ASN A 276 -14.00 -9.55 -27.94
C ASN A 276 -15.26 -8.69 -27.84
N GLN A 277 -15.36 -7.86 -26.80
CA GLN A 277 -16.48 -6.94 -26.58
C GLN A 277 -16.31 -5.61 -27.35
N ILE A 278 -15.11 -5.35 -27.89
CA ILE A 278 -14.82 -4.16 -28.70
C ILE A 278 -14.88 -4.55 -30.17
N ALA A 279 -15.61 -3.74 -30.96
CA ALA A 279 -15.84 -3.99 -32.37
C ALA A 279 -14.52 -4.33 -33.10
N PRO A 280 -14.50 -5.39 -33.94
CA PRO A 280 -13.28 -5.98 -34.50
C PRO A 280 -12.43 -5.02 -35.37
N ALA A 281 -12.98 -3.88 -35.79
CA ALA A 281 -12.26 -2.86 -36.55
C ALA A 281 -11.22 -2.07 -35.71
N GLN A 282 -11.40 -1.96 -34.39
CA GLN A 282 -10.46 -1.23 -33.52
C GLN A 282 -9.34 -2.13 -32.95
N ALA A 283 -9.64 -3.42 -32.75
CA ALA A 283 -8.69 -4.39 -32.22
C ALA A 283 -7.50 -4.68 -33.16
N LEU A 284 -7.69 -4.60 -34.48
CA LEU A 284 -6.64 -4.88 -35.47
C LEU A 284 -5.69 -3.70 -35.74
N GLN A 285 -6.10 -2.46 -35.48
CA GLN A 285 -5.20 -1.28 -35.59
C GLN A 285 -4.31 -1.08 -34.36
N ALA A 286 -4.72 -1.56 -33.18
CA ALA A 286 -3.91 -1.47 -31.96
C ALA A 286 -2.75 -2.49 -31.90
N ILE A 287 -2.71 -3.47 -32.81
CA ILE A 287 -1.74 -4.57 -32.83
C ILE A 287 -0.63 -4.34 -33.89
N ARG A 288 -0.76 -3.32 -34.73
CA ARG A 288 0.20 -3.02 -35.81
C ARG A 288 0.46 -1.51 -35.93
N CYS A 289 1.12 -0.93 -34.94
CA CYS A 289 1.92 0.29 -35.06
C CYS A 289 3.08 0.18 -34.08
#